data_AF-A0A0G4EPU8-F1
#
_entry.id   AF-A0A0G4EPU8-F1
#
_cell.length_a   1.000
_cell.length_b   1.000
_cell.length_c   1.000
_cell.angle_alpha   90.00
_cell.angle_beta   90.00
_cell.angle_gamma   90.00
#
_symmetry.space_group_name_H-M   'P 1'
#
loop_
_entity.id
_entity.type
_entity.pdbx_description
1 polymer ?
#
loop_
_entity_poly.entity_id
_entity_poly.type
_entity_poly.pdbx_seq_one_letter_code
_entity_poly.pdbx_strand_id
1 'polypeptide(L)'
;MASLLESAKLVFGACPYEKPAYKVLLKKAQYEVRQYSKYIVVTSKWSGDEGSAGSKGFFPLFRYILGGKNEGKPAAEGGQQQQAESIAMTAPVIMTEKKKQEPQPETIAMTAPVLMTGRQETPTTTETKPAATEKTMSFILPSKYQSISELPKPTESGLEFSEVAPQTYAVMTFSWLLTPKAVSTHAAALRELCAADGVELDPDENNIITAGYNPPFTLPFLRRNEVWIRVTNTDALPKQEEHQEGSTQQGEQPPQPAS
;
A
#
# COMPACT_ATOMS: atom_id res chain seq x y z
N MET A 1 -22.06 -26.52 -3.70
CA MET A 1 -22.28 -25.75 -4.94
C MET A 1 -22.02 -24.25 -4.77
N ALA A 2 -22.60 -23.55 -3.78
CA ALA A 2 -22.37 -22.11 -3.56
C ALA A 2 -20.89 -21.72 -3.33
N SER A 3 -20.13 -22.52 -2.57
CA SER A 3 -18.70 -22.26 -2.30
C SER A 3 -17.80 -22.33 -3.55
N LEU A 4 -18.14 -23.15 -4.57
CA LEU A 4 -17.33 -23.27 -5.78
C LEU A 4 -17.50 -22.05 -6.71
N LEU A 5 -18.75 -21.55 -6.81
CA LEU A 5 -19.08 -20.34 -7.57
C LEU A 5 -18.43 -19.09 -6.95
N GLU A 6 -18.37 -19.01 -5.62
CA GLU A 6 -17.74 -17.88 -4.93
C GLU A 6 -16.22 -17.86 -5.15
N SER A 7 -15.57 -19.03 -5.12
CA SER A 7 -14.14 -19.16 -5.45
C SER A 7 -13.85 -18.84 -6.92
N ALA A 8 -14.74 -19.23 -7.83
CA ALA A 8 -14.59 -18.94 -9.26
C ALA A 8 -14.61 -17.43 -9.54
N LYS A 9 -15.46 -16.65 -8.87
CA LYS A 9 -15.48 -15.18 -9.00
C LYS A 9 -14.13 -14.55 -8.67
N LEU A 10 -13.42 -15.06 -7.67
CA LEU A 10 -12.08 -14.57 -7.29
C LEU A 10 -11.04 -14.85 -8.38
N VAL A 11 -11.14 -16.01 -9.07
CA VAL A 11 -10.28 -16.33 -10.23
C VAL A 11 -10.46 -15.29 -11.35
N PHE A 12 -11.69 -14.83 -11.54
CA PHE A 12 -12.07 -13.83 -12.55
C PHE A 12 -12.04 -12.37 -12.03
N GLY A 13 -11.26 -12.09 -10.98
CA GLY A 13 -10.93 -10.71 -10.59
C GLY A 13 -11.88 -10.07 -9.56
N ALA A 14 -12.91 -10.77 -9.09
CA ALA A 14 -13.74 -10.25 -8.01
C ALA A 14 -12.91 -10.03 -6.73
N CYS A 15 -13.23 -8.96 -6.00
CA CYS A 15 -12.61 -8.62 -4.73
C CYS A 15 -13.73 -8.19 -3.75
N PRO A 16 -14.36 -9.15 -3.06
CA PRO A 16 -15.51 -8.91 -2.17
C PRO A 16 -15.09 -8.46 -0.76
N TYR A 17 -13.81 -8.19 -0.54
CA TYR A 17 -13.28 -7.79 0.76
C TYR A 17 -13.55 -6.31 1.03
N GLU A 18 -13.72 -5.98 2.31
CA GLU A 18 -13.85 -4.60 2.79
C GLU A 18 -12.62 -3.77 2.39
N LYS A 19 -12.83 -2.50 2.04
CA LYS A 19 -11.80 -1.56 1.60
C LYS A 19 -11.78 -0.32 2.49
N PRO A 20 -10.63 0.34 2.66
CA PRO A 20 -10.57 1.59 3.41
C PRO A 20 -11.45 2.65 2.73
N ALA A 21 -12.20 3.39 3.54
CA ALA A 21 -13.08 4.45 3.04
C ALA A 21 -12.26 5.64 2.50
N TYR A 22 -12.64 6.13 1.32
CA TYR A 22 -12.04 7.32 0.73
C TYR A 22 -13.06 8.18 -0.01
N LYS A 23 -12.71 9.45 -0.18
CA LYS A 23 -13.39 10.41 -1.06
C LYS A 23 -12.52 10.68 -2.28
N VAL A 24 -13.09 10.65 -3.48
CA VAL A 24 -12.39 11.06 -4.70
C VAL A 24 -12.41 12.59 -4.77
N LEU A 25 -11.23 13.20 -4.80
CA LEU A 25 -11.05 14.65 -4.95
C LEU A 25 -10.87 15.03 -6.43
N LEU A 26 -10.11 14.23 -7.18
CA LEU A 26 -9.89 14.41 -8.61
C LEU A 26 -10.00 13.07 -9.31
N LYS A 27 -10.68 13.03 -10.45
CA LYS A 27 -10.77 11.86 -11.30
C LYS A 27 -10.28 12.20 -12.70
N LYS A 28 -9.27 11.48 -13.16
CA LYS A 28 -8.73 11.55 -14.52
C LYS A 28 -8.86 10.18 -15.19
N ALA A 29 -8.55 10.10 -16.48
CA ALA A 29 -8.67 8.86 -17.23
C ALA A 29 -7.77 7.74 -16.69
N GLN A 30 -6.57 8.07 -16.20
CA GLN A 30 -5.54 7.09 -15.82
C GLN A 30 -5.22 7.07 -14.32
N TYR A 31 -5.68 8.07 -13.56
CA TYR A 31 -5.43 8.15 -12.13
C TYR A 31 -6.55 8.89 -11.39
N GLU A 32 -6.58 8.73 -10.07
CA GLU A 32 -7.49 9.44 -9.17
C GLU A 32 -6.69 10.05 -8.02
N VAL A 33 -7.11 11.21 -7.52
CA VAL A 33 -6.68 11.72 -6.22
C VAL A 33 -7.74 11.34 -5.20
N ARG A 34 -7.36 10.56 -4.20
CA ARG A 34 -8.25 10.02 -3.17
C ARG A 34 -7.81 10.48 -1.79
N GLN A 35 -8.74 11.00 -1.00
CA GLN A 35 -8.55 11.27 0.43
C GLN A 35 -9.07 10.08 1.23
N TYR A 36 -8.17 9.33 1.85
CA TYR A 36 -8.51 8.22 2.72
C TYR A 36 -8.80 8.70 4.14
N SER A 37 -9.82 8.10 4.76
CA SER A 37 -10.12 8.30 6.18
C SER A 37 -9.06 7.63 7.06
N LYS A 38 -9.11 7.85 8.39
CA LYS A 38 -8.28 7.11 9.33
C LYS A 38 -8.51 5.60 9.17
N TYR A 39 -7.44 4.81 9.17
CA TYR A 39 -7.53 3.34 9.24
C TYR A 39 -6.39 2.76 10.07
N ILE A 40 -6.59 1.56 10.59
CA ILE A 40 -5.57 0.84 11.37
C ILE A 40 -4.91 -0.19 10.45
N VAL A 41 -3.60 -0.35 10.56
CA VAL A 41 -2.86 -1.42 9.89
C VAL A 41 -2.16 -2.31 10.90
N VAL A 42 -2.06 -3.59 10.53
CA VAL A 42 -1.08 -4.51 11.11
C VAL A 42 0.02 -4.74 10.08
N THR A 43 1.27 -4.62 10.51
CA THR A 43 2.46 -4.60 9.65
C THR A 43 3.44 -5.68 10.06
N SER A 44 3.98 -6.38 9.06
CA SER A 44 5.14 -7.26 9.20
C SER A 44 6.32 -6.65 8.45
N LYS A 45 7.51 -6.74 9.02
CA LYS A 45 8.76 -6.23 8.45
C LYS A 45 9.68 -7.39 8.11
N TRP A 46 10.37 -7.29 6.97
CA TRP A 46 11.44 -8.21 6.63
C TRP A 46 12.57 -7.51 5.87
N SER A 47 13.75 -8.10 5.97
CA SER A 47 14.91 -7.78 5.14
C SER A 47 15.29 -9.03 4.34
N GLY A 48 15.56 -8.88 3.05
CA GLY A 48 15.99 -10.00 2.20
C GLY A 48 15.49 -9.91 0.75
N ASP A 49 15.65 -11.01 0.03
CA ASP A 49 15.21 -11.16 -1.36
C ASP A 49 13.68 -11.18 -1.50
N GLU A 50 13.20 -10.93 -2.72
CA GLU A 50 11.77 -10.85 -3.04
C GLU A 50 11.03 -12.19 -2.83
N GLY A 51 11.73 -13.33 -2.95
CA GLY A 51 11.17 -14.65 -2.67
C GLY A 51 10.80 -14.85 -1.21
N SER A 52 11.43 -14.09 -0.30
CA SER A 52 11.12 -14.11 1.14
C SER A 52 9.85 -13.33 1.51
N ALA A 53 9.25 -12.54 0.60
CA ALA A 53 8.09 -11.69 0.90
C ALA A 53 6.86 -12.50 1.34
N GLY A 54 6.66 -13.69 0.78
CA GLY A 54 5.57 -14.58 1.18
C GLY A 54 5.76 -15.10 2.61
N SER A 55 6.87 -15.80 2.86
CA SER A 55 7.14 -16.49 4.13
C SER A 55 7.38 -15.54 5.31
N LYS A 56 8.03 -14.39 5.08
CA LYS A 56 8.40 -13.44 6.14
C LYS A 56 7.49 -12.21 6.22
N GLY A 57 6.88 -11.80 5.11
CA GLY A 57 5.94 -10.67 5.07
C GLY A 57 4.50 -11.11 5.27
N PHE A 58 3.98 -11.90 4.33
CA PHE A 58 2.56 -12.24 4.26
C PHE A 58 2.10 -13.25 5.33
N PHE A 59 2.80 -14.36 5.50
CA PHE A 59 2.33 -15.46 6.36
C PHE A 59 2.15 -15.08 7.83
N PRO A 60 3.03 -14.28 8.47
CA PRO A 60 2.79 -13.80 9.84
C PRO A 60 1.45 -13.04 9.96
N LEU A 61 1.19 -12.09 9.05
CA LEU A 61 -0.07 -11.33 9.01
C LEU A 61 -1.27 -12.25 8.80
N PHE A 62 -1.15 -13.19 7.87
CA PHE A 62 -2.20 -14.14 7.55
C PHE A 62 -2.55 -15.05 8.74
N ARG A 63 -1.56 -15.54 9.47
CA ARG A 63 -1.77 -16.39 10.66
C ARG A 63 -2.43 -15.62 11.79
N TYR A 64 -2.06 -14.35 11.97
CA TYR A 64 -2.72 -13.46 12.92
C TYR A 64 -4.19 -13.23 12.56
N ILE A 65 -4.49 -12.88 11.30
CA ILE A 65 -5.86 -12.61 10.85
C ILE A 65 -6.74 -13.86 10.88
N LEU A 66 -6.20 -15.05 10.56
CA LEU A 66 -6.98 -16.29 10.64
C LEU A 66 -7.26 -16.78 12.07
N GLY A 67 -6.78 -16.08 13.10
CA GLY A 67 -6.96 -16.51 14.49
C GLY A 67 -6.03 -17.66 14.91
N GLY A 68 -5.06 -18.04 14.08
CA GLY A 68 -4.08 -19.06 14.45
C GLY A 68 -3.00 -18.55 15.42
N LYS A 69 -2.82 -17.22 15.49
CA LYS A 69 -1.74 -16.54 16.24
C LYS A 69 -2.21 -15.30 17.00
N ASN A 70 -3.40 -15.36 17.60
CA ASN A 70 -3.87 -14.33 18.53
C ASN A 70 -4.60 -14.92 19.75
N GLU A 71 -4.68 -14.14 20.82
CA GLU A 71 -5.31 -14.55 22.10
C GLU A 71 -6.80 -14.16 22.21
N GLY A 72 -7.47 -13.88 21.08
CA GLY A 72 -8.84 -13.36 21.10
C GLY A 72 -8.94 -11.91 21.61
N LYS A 73 -10.15 -11.36 21.72
CA LYS A 73 -10.33 -9.98 22.21
C LYS A 73 -9.85 -9.82 23.65
N PRO A 74 -9.34 -8.62 23.99
CA PRO A 74 -9.08 -8.29 25.39
C PRO A 74 -10.36 -8.51 26.21
N ALA A 75 -10.22 -9.21 27.33
CA ALA A 75 -11.30 -9.28 28.29
C ALA A 75 -11.59 -7.87 28.83
N ALA A 76 -12.87 -7.53 28.98
CA ALA A 76 -13.26 -6.42 29.85
C ALA A 76 -12.70 -6.69 31.26
N GLU A 77 -12.32 -5.65 32.00
CA GLU A 77 -11.70 -5.79 33.34
C GLU A 77 -12.45 -6.81 34.21
N GLY A 78 -11.74 -7.85 34.66
CA GLY A 78 -12.29 -8.95 35.47
C GLY A 78 -12.88 -10.14 34.69
N GLY A 79 -12.88 -10.12 33.36
CA GLY A 79 -13.37 -11.21 32.50
C GLY A 79 -12.30 -12.26 32.16
N GLN A 80 -12.75 -13.46 31.76
CA GLN A 80 -11.88 -14.50 31.22
C GLN A 80 -11.36 -14.14 29.82
N GLN A 81 -10.09 -14.47 29.52
CA GLN A 81 -9.52 -14.34 28.18
C GLN A 81 -10.34 -15.15 27.17
N GLN A 82 -10.68 -14.51 26.06
CA GLN A 82 -11.46 -15.14 25.00
C GLN A 82 -10.57 -16.06 24.16
N GLN A 83 -11.16 -17.06 23.51
CA GLN A 83 -10.42 -17.89 22.55
C GLN A 83 -10.04 -17.07 21.31
N ALA A 84 -9.04 -17.55 20.57
CA ALA A 84 -8.55 -16.90 19.37
C ALA A 84 -9.68 -16.55 18.39
N GLU A 85 -9.67 -15.32 17.85
CA GLU A 85 -10.70 -14.82 16.95
C GLU A 85 -10.12 -14.63 15.55
N SER A 86 -10.86 -15.05 14.52
CA SER A 86 -10.54 -14.70 13.14
C SER A 86 -11.00 -13.27 12.83
N ILE A 87 -10.07 -12.47 12.34
CA ILE A 87 -10.33 -11.14 11.80
C ILE A 87 -10.80 -11.29 10.35
N ALA A 88 -11.81 -10.50 9.95
CA ALA A 88 -12.26 -10.48 8.56
C ALA A 88 -11.14 -9.95 7.64
N MET A 89 -10.97 -10.58 6.47
CA MET A 89 -10.02 -10.10 5.47
C MET A 89 -10.49 -8.79 4.83
N THR A 90 -9.54 -7.94 4.50
CA THR A 90 -9.73 -6.66 3.81
C THR A 90 -8.87 -6.62 2.54
N ALA A 91 -9.12 -5.62 1.70
CA ALA A 91 -8.27 -5.25 0.59
C ALA A 91 -8.02 -3.73 0.59
N PRO A 92 -6.89 -3.26 0.06
CA PRO A 92 -5.76 -4.01 -0.46
C PRO A 92 -4.80 -4.51 0.62
N VAL A 93 -3.90 -5.41 0.23
CA VAL A 93 -2.63 -5.63 0.93
C VAL A 93 -1.65 -4.56 0.49
N ILE A 94 -1.12 -3.79 1.45
CA ILE A 94 -0.19 -2.69 1.18
C ILE A 94 1.24 -3.17 1.35
N MET A 95 2.14 -2.78 0.45
CA MET A 95 3.58 -2.97 0.62
C MET A 95 4.34 -1.66 0.40
N THR A 96 5.38 -1.46 1.20
CA THR A 96 6.33 -0.32 1.07
C THR A 96 7.76 -0.81 1.21
N GLU A 97 8.68 -0.12 0.54
CA GLU A 97 10.11 -0.41 0.60
C GLU A 97 10.86 0.85 1.01
N LYS A 98 11.58 0.79 2.14
CA LYS A 98 12.44 1.90 2.58
C LYS A 98 13.89 1.47 2.45
N LYS A 99 14.65 2.17 1.60
CA LYS A 99 16.11 2.06 1.61
C LYS A 99 16.62 2.77 2.85
N LYS A 100 17.19 2.03 3.80
CA LYS A 100 17.83 2.62 4.98
C LYS A 100 19.08 3.35 4.51
N GLN A 101 19.11 4.68 4.59
CA GLN A 101 20.36 5.43 4.57
C GLN A 101 21.05 5.16 5.90
N GLU A 102 22.12 4.37 5.89
CA GLU A 102 23.01 4.30 7.05
C GLU A 102 23.66 5.68 7.23
N PRO A 103 23.71 6.23 8.46
CA PRO A 103 24.51 7.42 8.70
C PRO A 103 25.95 7.09 8.32
N GLN A 104 26.48 7.80 7.33
CA GLN A 104 27.91 7.77 7.02
C GLN A 104 28.65 7.98 8.34
N PRO A 105 29.54 7.06 8.78
CA PRO A 105 30.38 7.37 9.92
C PRO A 105 31.22 8.59 9.52
N GLU A 106 30.94 9.75 10.12
CA GLU A 106 31.87 10.86 10.05
C GLU A 106 33.20 10.34 10.58
N THR A 107 34.17 10.21 9.68
CA THR A 107 35.54 9.89 10.04
C THR A 107 36.06 11.06 10.85
N ILE A 108 36.06 10.91 12.19
CA ILE A 108 36.83 11.79 13.04
C ILE A 108 38.30 11.54 12.64
N ALA A 109 38.85 12.47 11.87
CA ALA A 109 40.26 12.50 11.55
C ALA A 109 41.05 12.56 12.86
N MET A 110 41.63 11.44 13.28
CA MET A 110 42.63 11.44 14.34
C MET A 110 44.00 11.53 13.69
N THR A 111 44.52 12.75 13.69
CA THR A 111 45.92 13.08 13.42
C THR A 111 46.81 12.57 14.55
N ALA A 112 47.52 11.47 14.32
CA ALA A 112 48.72 11.10 15.06
C ALA A 112 49.59 10.15 14.20
N PRO A 113 50.90 10.41 14.00
CA PRO A 113 51.73 9.57 13.16
C PRO A 113 52.25 8.38 13.98
N VAL A 114 52.11 7.17 13.43
CA VAL A 114 52.86 6.00 13.92
C VAL A 114 53.60 5.39 12.75
N LEU A 115 54.93 5.53 12.75
CA LEU A 115 55.83 4.72 11.94
C LEU A 115 55.81 3.28 12.47
N MET A 116 55.46 2.30 11.62
CA MET A 116 56.01 0.94 11.70
C MET A 116 56.18 0.32 10.32
N THR A 117 57.38 -0.23 10.15
CA THR A 117 57.95 -0.93 9.01
C THR A 117 57.42 -2.36 8.93
N GLY A 118 57.10 -2.83 7.72
CA GLY A 118 57.24 -4.25 7.36
C GLY A 118 55.95 -5.07 7.17
N ARG A 119 55.87 -5.64 5.96
CA ARG A 119 55.08 -6.80 5.51
C ARG A 119 53.65 -6.53 5.02
N GLN A 120 53.48 -6.78 3.72
CA GLN A 120 52.21 -6.90 3.03
C GLN A 120 51.34 -7.96 3.71
N GLU A 121 50.23 -7.52 4.30
CA GLU A 121 48.98 -8.28 4.28
C GLU A 121 47.97 -7.41 3.54
N THR A 122 47.54 -7.93 2.39
CA THR A 122 46.48 -7.37 1.56
C THR A 122 45.21 -7.17 2.38
N PRO A 123 44.49 -6.05 2.23
CA PRO A 123 43.26 -5.83 2.98
C PRO A 123 42.23 -6.91 2.61
N THR A 124 41.82 -7.64 3.65
CA THR A 124 40.65 -8.50 3.69
C THR A 124 39.47 -7.76 3.06
N THR A 125 38.80 -8.46 2.14
CA THR A 125 37.50 -8.14 1.57
C THR A 125 36.62 -7.35 2.55
N THR A 126 36.51 -6.05 2.34
CA THR A 126 35.34 -5.29 2.76
C THR A 126 34.19 -5.82 1.93
N GLU A 127 33.57 -6.91 2.39
CA GLU A 127 32.20 -7.24 1.98
C GLU A 127 31.37 -6.03 2.35
N THR A 128 31.15 -5.16 1.37
CA THR A 128 30.18 -4.10 1.47
C THR A 128 28.84 -4.80 1.55
N LYS A 129 28.41 -5.07 2.78
CA LYS A 129 27.07 -5.57 3.08
C LYS A 129 26.10 -4.67 2.29
N PRO A 130 25.34 -5.21 1.32
CA PRO A 130 24.41 -4.38 0.59
C PRO A 130 23.49 -3.71 1.60
N ALA A 131 23.33 -2.39 1.48
CA ALA A 131 22.49 -1.59 2.37
C ALA A 131 21.16 -2.31 2.57
N ALA A 132 20.86 -2.66 3.82
CA ALA A 132 19.71 -3.48 4.15
C ALA A 132 18.44 -2.72 3.75
N THR A 133 17.76 -3.18 2.70
CA THR A 133 16.45 -2.65 2.30
C THR A 133 15.41 -3.25 3.23
N GLU A 134 14.76 -2.40 4.03
CA GLU A 134 13.66 -2.81 4.90
C GLU A 134 12.38 -2.77 4.09
N LYS A 135 11.72 -3.91 3.98
CA LYS A 135 10.44 -4.06 3.29
C LYS A 135 9.36 -4.31 4.31
N THR A 136 8.19 -3.71 4.08
CA THR A 136 7.03 -3.90 4.95
C THR A 136 5.82 -4.32 4.15
N MET A 137 4.98 -5.12 4.78
CA MET A 137 3.70 -5.55 4.26
C MET A 137 2.68 -5.29 5.35
N SER A 138 1.54 -4.74 4.96
CA SER A 138 0.51 -4.29 5.87
C SER A 138 -0.86 -4.73 5.40
N PHE A 139 -1.65 -5.21 6.36
CA PHE A 139 -3.08 -5.43 6.17
C PHE A 139 -3.84 -4.31 6.84
N ILE A 140 -4.77 -3.72 6.11
CA ILE A 140 -5.73 -2.77 6.67
C ILE A 140 -6.71 -3.58 7.53
N LEU A 141 -6.99 -3.14 8.75
CA LEU A 141 -7.95 -3.84 9.60
C LEU A 141 -9.39 -3.41 9.26
N PRO A 142 -10.39 -4.28 9.42
CA PRO A 142 -11.79 -3.94 9.22
C PRO A 142 -12.22 -2.72 10.04
N SER A 143 -13.10 -1.89 9.49
CA SER A 143 -13.59 -0.65 10.13
C SER A 143 -14.34 -0.87 11.45
N LYS A 144 -14.70 -2.11 11.79
CA LYS A 144 -15.25 -2.47 13.11
C LYS A 144 -14.28 -2.17 14.27
N TYR A 145 -12.98 -2.11 13.99
CA TYR A 145 -11.95 -1.79 14.98
C TYR A 145 -11.61 -0.30 14.92
N GLN A 146 -11.90 0.42 16.01
CA GLN A 146 -11.71 1.88 16.06
C GLN A 146 -10.41 2.30 16.75
N SER A 147 -9.85 1.39 17.56
CA SER A 147 -8.60 1.58 18.30
C SER A 147 -7.76 0.30 18.34
N ILE A 148 -6.43 0.46 18.46
CA ILE A 148 -5.49 -0.67 18.60
C ILE A 148 -5.78 -1.49 19.87
N SER A 149 -6.31 -0.85 20.93
CA SER A 149 -6.65 -1.51 22.19
C SER A 149 -7.76 -2.57 22.07
N GLU A 150 -8.58 -2.51 21.03
CA GLU A 150 -9.65 -3.50 20.77
C GLU A 150 -9.15 -4.77 20.08
N LEU A 151 -7.91 -4.74 19.58
CA LEU A 151 -7.38 -5.80 18.75
C LEU A 151 -6.97 -7.02 19.56
N PRO A 152 -7.17 -8.25 19.01
CA PRO A 152 -6.60 -9.44 19.60
C PRO A 152 -5.09 -9.33 19.74
N LYS A 153 -4.55 -9.67 20.92
CA LYS A 153 -3.10 -9.63 21.14
C LYS A 153 -2.42 -10.69 20.28
N PRO A 154 -1.37 -10.36 19.52
CA PRO A 154 -0.61 -11.35 18.78
C PRO A 154 0.15 -12.27 19.74
N THR A 155 0.23 -13.57 19.41
CA THR A 155 1.03 -14.53 20.18
C THR A 155 2.46 -14.68 19.65
N GLU A 156 2.76 -14.06 18.51
CA GLU A 156 4.09 -14.01 17.91
C GLU A 156 4.63 -12.58 17.86
N SER A 157 5.93 -12.42 18.05
CA SER A 157 6.62 -11.15 17.92
C SER A 157 6.85 -10.80 16.46
N GLY A 158 7.03 -9.51 16.16
CA GLY A 158 7.34 -9.01 14.82
C GLY A 158 6.15 -8.40 14.06
N LEU A 159 4.96 -8.42 14.65
CA LEU A 159 3.82 -7.64 14.17
C LEU A 159 3.74 -6.29 14.87
N GLU A 160 3.62 -5.23 14.08
CA GLU A 160 3.42 -3.87 14.55
C GLU A 160 2.04 -3.38 14.18
N PHE A 161 1.40 -2.63 15.08
CA PHE A 161 0.09 -2.04 14.84
C PHE A 161 0.23 -0.53 14.83
N SER A 162 -0.36 0.12 13.84
CA SER A 162 -0.32 1.59 13.76
C SER A 162 -1.61 2.14 13.20
N GLU A 163 -1.97 3.35 13.65
CA GLU A 163 -3.04 4.13 13.06
C GLU A 163 -2.47 5.01 11.96
N VAL A 164 -3.04 4.92 10.77
CA VAL A 164 -2.76 5.83 9.67
C VAL A 164 -3.80 6.95 9.73
N ALA A 165 -3.33 8.16 10.02
CA ALA A 165 -4.17 9.36 9.98
C ALA A 165 -4.76 9.59 8.58
N PRO A 166 -5.82 10.42 8.43
CA PRO A 166 -6.33 10.77 7.12
C PRO A 166 -5.22 11.28 6.20
N GLN A 167 -5.13 10.71 4.99
CA GLN A 167 -4.11 11.06 4.01
C GLN A 167 -4.66 11.07 2.59
N THR A 168 -4.06 11.93 1.77
CA THR A 168 -4.42 12.09 0.35
C THR A 168 -3.34 11.48 -0.54
N TYR A 169 -3.75 10.61 -1.45
CA TYR A 169 -2.87 9.94 -2.40
C TYR A 169 -3.37 10.15 -3.82
N ALA A 170 -2.43 10.36 -4.75
CA ALA A 170 -2.67 10.09 -6.14
C ALA A 170 -2.50 8.58 -6.37
N VAL A 171 -3.45 7.98 -7.10
CA VAL A 171 -3.57 6.53 -7.27
C VAL A 171 -3.72 6.19 -8.73
N MET A 172 -2.81 5.36 -9.25
CA MET A 172 -2.91 4.77 -10.58
C MET A 172 -3.22 3.27 -10.44
N THR A 173 -4.23 2.81 -11.17
CA THR A 173 -4.61 1.39 -11.23
C THR A 173 -3.96 0.73 -12.44
N PHE A 174 -3.46 -0.49 -12.27
CA PHE A 174 -2.91 -1.29 -13.35
C PHE A 174 -3.20 -2.78 -13.16
N SER A 175 -3.13 -3.55 -14.25
CA SER A 175 -3.35 -5.00 -14.23
C SER A 175 -2.03 -5.78 -14.26
N TRP A 176 -2.10 -7.11 -14.35
CA TRP A 176 -0.94 -8.03 -14.38
C TRP A 176 -0.27 -8.24 -13.02
N LEU A 177 0.97 -8.75 -13.04
CA LEU A 177 1.72 -9.06 -11.83
C LEU A 177 2.32 -7.78 -11.24
N LEU A 178 2.27 -7.67 -9.91
CA LEU A 178 2.92 -6.62 -9.15
C LEU A 178 4.41 -6.94 -9.06
N THR A 179 5.18 -6.43 -10.02
CA THR A 179 6.64 -6.59 -10.09
C THR A 179 7.31 -5.23 -9.86
N PRO A 180 8.59 -5.18 -9.42
CA PRO A 180 9.31 -3.93 -9.22
C PRO A 180 9.36 -3.07 -10.50
N LYS A 181 9.50 -3.73 -11.66
CA LYS A 181 9.47 -3.06 -12.97
C LYS A 181 8.11 -2.44 -13.27
N ALA A 182 7.01 -3.16 -13.01
CA ALA A 182 5.67 -2.63 -13.20
C ALA A 182 5.41 -1.44 -12.25
N VAL A 183 5.81 -1.56 -10.98
CA VAL A 183 5.68 -0.49 -9.98
C VAL A 183 6.42 0.77 -10.43
N SER A 184 7.70 0.64 -10.82
CA SER A 184 8.51 1.76 -11.30
C SER A 184 7.91 2.43 -12.54
N THR A 185 7.46 1.65 -13.53
CA THR A 185 6.84 2.20 -14.74
C THR A 185 5.57 3.00 -14.44
N HIS A 186 4.66 2.45 -13.63
CA HIS A 186 3.39 3.13 -13.33
C HIS A 186 3.57 4.30 -12.35
N ALA A 187 4.52 4.22 -11.41
CA ALA A 187 4.84 5.34 -10.53
C ALA A 187 5.43 6.53 -11.32
N ALA A 188 6.29 6.27 -12.30
CA ALA A 188 6.82 7.30 -13.19
C ALA A 188 5.71 7.95 -14.02
N ALA A 189 4.86 7.15 -14.65
CA ALA A 189 3.71 7.65 -15.43
C ALA A 189 2.74 8.46 -14.55
N LEU A 190 2.49 8.01 -13.31
CA LEU A 190 1.65 8.74 -12.36
C LEU A 190 2.23 10.10 -12.02
N ARG A 191 3.55 10.19 -11.78
CA ARG A 191 4.24 11.46 -11.51
C ARG A 191 4.16 12.41 -12.70
N GLU A 192 4.40 11.92 -13.91
CA GLU A 192 4.31 12.72 -15.13
C GLU A 192 2.91 13.30 -15.34
N LEU A 193 1.88 12.46 -15.23
CA LEU A 193 0.49 12.89 -15.38
C LEU A 193 0.07 13.88 -14.29
N CYS A 194 0.43 13.62 -13.04
CA CYS A 194 0.13 14.54 -11.93
C CYS A 194 0.84 15.88 -12.12
N ALA A 195 2.10 15.89 -12.53
CA ALA A 195 2.84 17.12 -12.79
C ALA A 195 2.21 17.93 -13.93
N ALA A 196 1.78 17.27 -15.01
CA ALA A 196 1.06 17.93 -16.12
C ALA A 196 -0.27 18.54 -15.69
N ASP A 197 -0.95 17.92 -14.71
CA ASP A 197 -2.21 18.38 -14.14
C ASP A 197 -2.04 19.34 -12.93
N GLY A 198 -0.81 19.72 -12.57
CA GLY A 198 -0.52 20.61 -11.43
C GLY A 198 -0.73 19.97 -10.05
N VAL A 199 -0.77 18.65 -9.95
CA VAL A 199 -0.86 17.90 -8.70
C VAL A 199 0.54 17.60 -8.17
N GLU A 200 0.91 18.24 -7.05
CA GLU A 200 2.21 18.03 -6.40
C GLU A 200 2.23 16.72 -5.59
N LEU A 201 3.21 15.87 -5.91
CA LEU A 201 3.42 14.58 -5.25
C LEU A 201 4.71 14.58 -4.44
N ASP A 202 4.78 13.65 -3.48
CA ASP A 202 6.01 13.39 -2.73
C ASP A 202 7.18 13.04 -3.68
N PRO A 203 8.26 13.84 -3.67
CA PRO A 203 9.39 13.62 -4.57
C PRO A 203 10.24 12.41 -4.19
N ASP A 204 10.12 11.88 -2.97
CA ASP A 204 10.90 10.72 -2.54
C ASP A 204 10.44 9.45 -3.28
N GLU A 205 11.33 8.89 -4.10
CA GLU A 205 11.07 7.65 -4.82
C GLU A 205 10.90 6.42 -3.91
N ASN A 206 11.33 6.52 -2.65
CA ASN A 206 11.12 5.47 -1.65
C ASN A 206 9.72 5.54 -1.01
N ASN A 207 8.98 6.64 -1.18
CA ASN A 207 7.63 6.83 -0.64
C ASN A 207 6.54 6.40 -1.64
N ILE A 208 6.69 5.20 -2.20
CA ILE A 208 5.68 4.55 -3.05
C ILE A 208 4.98 3.47 -2.25
N ILE A 209 3.66 3.57 -2.16
CA ILE A 209 2.80 2.52 -1.63
C ILE A 209 2.30 1.67 -2.80
N THR A 210 2.42 0.35 -2.68
CA THR A 210 1.86 -0.60 -3.64
C THR A 210 0.69 -1.33 -2.99
N ALA A 211 -0.39 -1.51 -3.73
CA ALA A 211 -1.64 -2.07 -3.21
C ALA A 211 -2.13 -3.23 -4.09
N GLY A 212 -2.10 -4.45 -3.56
CA GLY A 212 -2.59 -5.65 -4.24
C GLY A 212 -3.99 -6.03 -3.75
N TYR A 213 -4.95 -6.16 -4.68
CA TYR A 213 -6.36 -6.42 -4.34
C TYR A 213 -6.78 -7.88 -4.49
N ASN A 214 -6.11 -8.61 -5.38
CA ASN A 214 -6.52 -9.95 -5.76
C ASN A 214 -5.55 -11.01 -5.22
N PRO A 215 -6.07 -12.19 -4.86
CA PRO A 215 -5.24 -13.29 -4.40
C PRO A 215 -4.31 -13.83 -5.50
N PRO A 216 -3.27 -14.60 -5.13
CA PRO A 216 -2.25 -15.09 -6.07
C PRO A 216 -2.76 -16.09 -7.13
N PHE A 217 -3.99 -16.60 -7.01
CA PHE A 217 -4.61 -17.50 -7.98
C PHE A 217 -5.55 -16.78 -8.98
N THR A 218 -5.80 -15.48 -8.81
CA THR A 218 -6.51 -14.68 -9.81
C THR A 218 -5.71 -14.62 -11.11
N LEU A 219 -6.39 -14.74 -12.25
CA LEU A 219 -5.76 -14.64 -13.57
C LEU A 219 -4.97 -13.33 -13.69
N PRO A 220 -3.69 -13.34 -14.11
CA PRO A 220 -2.82 -12.18 -14.02
C PRO A 220 -3.40 -10.91 -14.65
N PHE A 221 -3.96 -11.00 -15.85
CA PHE A 221 -4.55 -9.86 -16.56
C PHE A 221 -5.85 -9.32 -15.93
N LEU A 222 -6.48 -10.07 -15.02
CA LEU A 222 -7.64 -9.64 -14.25
C LEU A 222 -7.30 -9.18 -12.83
N ARG A 223 -6.01 -9.21 -12.44
CA ARG A 223 -5.59 -8.65 -11.17
C ARG A 223 -5.69 -7.14 -11.22
N ARG A 224 -6.13 -6.55 -10.12
CA ARG A 224 -6.09 -5.13 -9.84
C ARG A 224 -4.95 -4.87 -8.87
N ASN A 225 -4.03 -4.03 -9.32
CA ASN A 225 -2.98 -3.47 -8.50
C ASN A 225 -3.04 -1.95 -8.58
N GLU A 226 -2.50 -1.29 -7.58
CA GLU A 226 -2.40 0.15 -7.55
C GLU A 226 -1.02 0.61 -7.07
N VAL A 227 -0.55 1.74 -7.60
CA VAL A 227 0.55 2.52 -7.03
C VAL A 227 -0.02 3.81 -6.46
N TRP A 228 0.36 4.13 -5.23
CA TRP A 228 -0.10 5.29 -4.49
C TRP A 228 1.11 6.17 -4.13
N ILE A 229 1.00 7.47 -4.41
CA ILE A 229 2.00 8.47 -4.05
C ILE A 229 1.29 9.60 -3.31
N ARG A 230 1.84 10.02 -2.18
CA ARG A 230 1.22 11.05 -1.34
C ARG A 230 1.16 12.38 -2.08
N VAL A 231 0.02 13.06 -1.99
CA VAL A 231 -0.12 14.45 -2.44
C VAL A 231 0.41 15.37 -1.35
N THR A 232 1.34 16.27 -1.68
CA THR A 232 2.00 17.17 -0.71
C THR A 232 1.20 18.44 -0.47
N ASN A 233 0.46 18.90 -1.47
CA ASN A 233 -0.36 20.10 -1.41
C ASN A 233 -1.79 19.81 -1.88
N THR A 234 -2.69 19.58 -0.94
CA THR A 234 -4.10 19.27 -1.23
C THR A 234 -4.92 20.50 -1.59
N ASP A 235 -4.49 21.69 -1.16
CA ASP A 235 -5.23 22.95 -1.37
C ASP A 235 -5.06 23.47 -2.80
N ALA A 236 -3.96 23.08 -3.47
CA ALA A 236 -3.67 23.42 -4.86
C ALA A 236 -4.28 22.44 -5.88
N LEU A 237 -5.15 21.51 -5.46
CA LEU A 237 -5.74 20.55 -6.39
C LEU A 237 -6.61 21.28 -7.44
N PRO A 238 -6.49 20.89 -8.73
CA PRO A 238 -7.31 21.48 -9.78
C PRO A 238 -8.79 21.17 -9.52
N LYS A 239 -9.66 22.16 -9.75
CA LYS A 239 -11.11 21.97 -9.67
C LYS A 239 -11.54 21.01 -10.79
N GLN A 240 -12.49 20.13 -10.50
CA GLN A 240 -13.07 19.30 -11.56
C GLN A 240 -13.76 20.21 -12.57
N GLU A 241 -13.39 20.10 -13.84
CA GLU A 241 -14.15 20.74 -14.92
C GLU A 241 -15.50 20.02 -15.02
N GLU A 242 -16.57 20.64 -14.53
CA GLU A 242 -17.91 20.23 -14.86
C GLU A 242 -18.09 20.40 -16.37
N HIS A 243 -18.05 19.31 -17.12
CA HIS A 243 -18.49 19.31 -18.51
C HIS A 243 -19.98 19.63 -18.51
N GLN A 244 -20.34 20.90 -18.73
CA GLN A 244 -21.69 21.28 -19.08
C GLN A 244 -22.00 20.64 -20.43
N GLU A 245 -22.69 19.51 -20.42
CA GLU A 245 -23.39 19.02 -21.61
C GLU A 245 -24.41 20.09 -22.00
N GLY A 246 -24.01 20.93 -22.96
CA GLY A 246 -24.88 21.87 -23.65
C GLY A 246 -26.00 21.09 -24.33
N SER A 247 -27.15 21.04 -23.66
CA SER A 247 -28.41 20.60 -24.24
C SER A 247 -28.77 21.56 -25.37
N THR A 248 -28.32 21.23 -26.58
CA THR A 248 -28.83 21.83 -27.80
C THR A 248 -30.25 21.31 -27.99
N GLN A 249 -31.23 21.96 -27.37
CA GLN A 249 -32.62 21.81 -27.77
C GLN A 249 -32.78 22.55 -29.10
N GLN A 250 -32.57 21.84 -30.21
CA GLN A 250 -33.14 22.22 -31.49
C GLN A 250 -34.65 22.08 -31.36
N GLY A 251 -35.36 23.21 -31.48
CA GLY A 251 -36.82 23.24 -31.50
C GLY A 251 -37.35 22.53 -32.74
N GLU A 252 -37.98 21.38 -32.55
CA GLU A 252 -38.93 20.84 -33.52
C GLU A 252 -40.22 21.66 -33.46
N GLN A 253 -40.44 22.46 -34.49
CA GLN A 253 -41.69 23.16 -34.74
C GLN A 253 -42.70 22.18 -35.35
N PRO A 254 -43.91 22.01 -34.80
CA PRO A 254 -44.89 21.08 -35.35
C PRO A 254 -45.50 21.62 -36.67
N PRO A 255 -45.89 20.74 -37.60
CA PRO A 255 -46.42 21.15 -38.90
C PRO A 255 -47.82 21.78 -38.74
N GLN A 256 -48.03 22.91 -39.43
CA GLN A 256 -49.34 23.55 -39.49
C GLN A 256 -50.32 22.76 -40.38
N PRO A 257 -51.62 22.70 -40.03
CA PRO A 257 -52.61 22.04 -40.88
C PRO A 257 -52.96 22.91 -42.09
N ALA A 258 -52.96 22.27 -43.26
CA ALA A 258 -53.40 22.87 -44.52
C ALA A 258 -54.90 23.19 -44.49
N SER A 259 -55.27 24.35 -45.02
CA SER A 259 -56.65 24.72 -45.39
C SER A 259 -56.91 24.43 -46.86
#